data_AF-A0A840B5P1-F1
#
_entry.id   AF-A0A840B5P1-F1
#
_cell.length_a   1.000
_cell.length_b   1.000
_cell.length_c   1.000
_cell.angle_alpha   90.00
_cell.angle_beta   90.00
_cell.angle_gamma   90.00
#
_symmetry.space_group_name_H-M   'P 1'
#
loop_
_entity.id
_entity.type
_entity.pdbx_description
1 polymer ?
#
loop_
_entity_poly.entity_id
_entity_poly.type
_entity_poly.pdbx_seq_one_letter_code
_entity_poly.pdbx_strand_id
1 'polypeptide(L)'
;MKPVFALTLAAALTGCTAGPSPEFRTFQPKIANPSAIIAADIAFNQLAQQKGQWTAFRETAAKDAVMFVPQPVAASEWLKGKADPAASVKWQPHKAFMSCDGKTGVTTGAWQRPDGSVGYFTTVWEFVETNNRGDGEWKWVLDHGDALTAPRMPKEMIETKVASCKGRAPAILVAPPEGAKMKIGYARDQSLSYSWIVHPNGARTIEIKLWNGEATETVVTDQVAAEL
;
A
#
# COMPACT_ATOMS: atom_id res chain seq x y z
N MET A 1 -70.67 26.10 -25.18
CA MET A 1 -69.67 25.11 -25.61
C MET A 1 -68.40 25.83 -26.02
N LYS A 2 -67.33 25.73 -25.20
CA LYS A 2 -65.87 25.87 -25.48
C LYS A 2 -65.11 26.22 -24.17
N PRO A 3 -63.84 25.81 -24.02
CA PRO A 3 -63.46 24.87 -22.96
C PRO A 3 -62.61 25.46 -21.83
N VAL A 4 -62.69 24.82 -20.66
CA VAL A 4 -61.79 25.02 -19.51
C VAL A 4 -60.44 24.39 -19.84
N PHE A 5 -59.37 25.20 -19.91
CA PHE A 5 -58.00 24.72 -20.01
C PHE A 5 -57.45 24.49 -18.59
N ALA A 6 -57.24 23.23 -18.25
CA ALA A 6 -56.54 22.82 -17.03
C ALA A 6 -55.02 23.05 -17.22
N LEU A 7 -54.45 23.92 -16.40
CA LEU A 7 -53.01 24.17 -16.34
C LEU A 7 -52.35 23.06 -15.53
N THR A 8 -51.66 22.13 -16.20
CA THR A 8 -50.85 21.08 -15.55
C THR A 8 -49.44 21.61 -15.33
N LEU A 9 -49.07 21.83 -14.07
CA LEU A 9 -47.73 22.27 -13.68
C LEU A 9 -46.81 21.04 -13.58
N ALA A 10 -45.95 20.84 -14.58
CA ALA A 10 -44.93 19.79 -14.55
C ALA A 10 -43.70 20.27 -13.77
N ALA A 11 -43.49 19.75 -12.56
CA ALA A 11 -42.29 19.98 -11.77
C ALA A 11 -41.14 19.09 -12.30
N ALA A 12 -40.16 19.70 -12.97
CA ALA A 12 -38.92 19.03 -13.36
C ALA A 12 -37.97 18.94 -12.15
N LEU A 13 -37.83 17.75 -11.58
CA LEU A 13 -36.81 17.44 -10.59
C LEU A 13 -35.47 17.25 -11.31
N THR A 14 -34.64 18.30 -11.36
CA THR A 14 -33.22 18.19 -11.72
C THR A 14 -32.48 17.49 -10.58
N GLY A 15 -32.22 16.19 -10.74
CA GLY A 15 -31.31 15.44 -9.89
C GLY A 15 -29.87 15.88 -10.13
N CYS A 16 -29.25 16.53 -9.14
CA CYS A 16 -27.82 16.77 -9.15
C CYS A 16 -27.09 15.43 -8.92
N THR A 17 -26.67 14.79 -10.01
CA THR A 17 -25.69 13.70 -9.93
C THR A 17 -24.34 14.31 -9.64
N ALA A 18 -23.98 14.44 -8.36
CA ALA A 18 -22.60 14.73 -7.95
C ALA A 18 -21.74 13.48 -8.22
N GLY A 19 -21.31 13.32 -9.46
CA GLY A 19 -20.22 12.40 -9.79
C GLY A 19 -18.91 12.90 -9.18
N PRO A 20 -17.95 12.01 -8.88
CA PRO A 20 -16.66 12.43 -8.34
C PRO A 20 -15.97 13.41 -9.29
N SER A 21 -15.55 14.56 -8.75
CA SER A 21 -14.98 15.68 -9.50
C SER A 21 -13.76 15.25 -10.35
N PRO A 22 -13.63 15.73 -11.60
CA PRO A 22 -12.52 15.38 -12.51
C PRO A 22 -11.12 15.74 -11.99
N GLU A 23 -11.02 16.60 -10.97
CA GLU A 23 -9.74 17.09 -10.44
C GLU A 23 -8.84 15.97 -9.87
N PHE A 24 -9.41 14.83 -9.45
CA PHE A 24 -8.63 13.68 -9.00
C PHE A 24 -8.06 12.80 -10.13
N ARG A 25 -8.39 13.08 -11.40
CA ARG A 25 -7.91 12.27 -12.55
C ARG A 25 -6.57 12.71 -13.13
N THR A 26 -5.98 13.80 -12.65
CA THR A 26 -4.71 14.32 -13.19
C THR A 26 -3.59 14.17 -12.16
N PHE A 27 -3.31 12.93 -11.76
CA PHE A 27 -2.08 12.62 -11.04
C PHE A 27 -0.92 12.69 -12.03
N GLN A 28 -0.17 13.80 -12.01
CA GLN A 28 1.13 13.89 -12.67
C GLN A 28 2.18 13.40 -11.66
N PRO A 29 2.79 12.21 -11.83
CA PRO A 29 3.82 11.67 -10.93
C PRO A 29 5.17 12.42 -11.04
N LYS A 30 5.14 13.75 -11.27
CA LYS A 30 6.33 14.60 -11.31
C LYS A 30 6.68 15.17 -9.94
N ILE A 31 5.78 15.09 -8.97
CA ILE A 31 5.97 15.55 -7.60
C ILE A 31 5.49 14.43 -6.67
N ALA A 32 6.35 14.01 -5.75
CA ALA A 32 5.99 13.06 -4.70
C ALA A 32 4.78 13.56 -3.91
N ASN A 33 3.75 12.73 -3.82
CA ASN A 33 2.50 13.01 -3.12
C ASN A 33 2.10 11.80 -2.26
N PRO A 34 2.54 11.75 -0.98
CA PRO A 34 2.20 10.66 -0.06
C PRO A 34 0.70 10.39 0.10
N SER A 35 -0.17 11.39 -0.12
CA SER A 35 -1.62 11.20 -0.08
C SER A 35 -2.11 10.21 -1.14
N ALA A 36 -1.41 10.06 -2.27
CA ALA A 36 -1.78 9.11 -3.31
C ALA A 36 -1.65 7.65 -2.85
N ILE A 37 -0.57 7.31 -2.13
CA ILE A 37 -0.38 5.95 -1.61
C ILE A 37 -1.26 5.68 -0.38
N ILE A 38 -1.56 6.70 0.43
CA ILE A 38 -2.54 6.58 1.51
C ILE A 38 -3.92 6.27 0.92
N ALA A 39 -4.33 6.96 -0.14
CA ALA A 39 -5.59 6.70 -0.83
C ALA A 39 -5.62 5.29 -1.45
N ALA A 40 -4.50 4.83 -2.04
CA ALA A 40 -4.39 3.47 -2.56
C ALA A 40 -4.57 2.40 -1.47
N ASP A 41 -3.94 2.59 -0.31
CA ASP A 41 -4.06 1.69 0.85
C ASP A 41 -5.49 1.63 1.40
N ILE A 42 -6.14 2.80 1.55
CA ILE A 42 -7.54 2.89 1.98
C ILE A 42 -8.46 2.20 0.96
N ALA A 43 -8.26 2.44 -0.34
CA ALA A 43 -9.04 1.80 -1.39
C ALA A 43 -8.84 0.28 -1.41
N PHE A 44 -7.63 -0.19 -1.15
CA PHE A 44 -7.31 -1.61 -1.02
C PHE A 44 -8.04 -2.24 0.19
N ASN A 45 -8.03 -1.58 1.35
CA ASN A 45 -8.81 -2.06 2.50
C ASN A 45 -10.32 -2.08 2.19
N GLN A 46 -10.86 -1.01 1.60
CA GLN A 46 -12.28 -0.95 1.22
C GLN A 46 -12.65 -2.08 0.26
N LEU A 47 -11.79 -2.37 -0.73
CA LEU A 47 -11.98 -3.50 -1.65
C LEU A 47 -12.03 -4.84 -0.89
N ALA A 48 -11.15 -5.03 0.10
CA ALA A 48 -11.14 -6.23 0.92
C ALA A 48 -12.42 -6.36 1.77
N GLN A 49 -12.97 -5.25 2.26
CA GLN A 49 -14.23 -5.27 3.01
C GLN A 49 -15.45 -5.53 2.11
N GLN A 50 -15.43 -5.05 0.87
CA GLN A 50 -16.58 -5.08 -0.04
C GLN A 50 -16.64 -6.35 -0.90
N LYS A 51 -15.48 -6.84 -1.36
CA LYS A 51 -15.38 -7.96 -2.31
C LYS A 51 -14.66 -9.19 -1.75
N GLY A 52 -14.10 -9.09 -0.55
CA GLY A 52 -13.34 -10.17 0.08
C GLY A 52 -11.83 -9.92 0.06
N GLN A 53 -11.18 -10.39 1.12
CA GLN A 53 -9.77 -10.15 1.38
C GLN A 53 -8.83 -10.66 0.27
N TRP A 54 -8.88 -11.96 -0.06
CA TRP A 54 -7.98 -12.52 -1.06
C TRP A 54 -8.32 -12.06 -2.47
N THR A 55 -9.58 -11.71 -2.73
CA THR A 55 -9.99 -11.04 -3.96
C THR A 55 -9.31 -9.68 -4.09
N ALA A 56 -9.36 -8.84 -3.06
CA ALA A 56 -8.68 -7.55 -3.05
C ALA A 56 -7.16 -7.69 -3.21
N PHE A 57 -6.54 -8.61 -2.48
CA PHE A 57 -5.10 -8.85 -2.58
C PHE A 57 -4.70 -9.23 -4.01
N ARG A 58 -5.46 -10.09 -4.70
CA ARG A 58 -5.19 -10.46 -6.10
C ARG A 58 -5.34 -9.27 -7.06
N GLU A 59 -6.37 -8.43 -6.88
CA GLU A 59 -6.66 -7.32 -7.78
C GLU A 59 -5.60 -6.19 -7.68
N THR A 60 -5.03 -5.99 -6.49
CA THR A 60 -4.10 -4.87 -6.22
C THR A 60 -2.62 -5.26 -6.25
N ALA A 61 -2.30 -6.55 -6.37
CA ALA A 61 -0.92 -7.04 -6.44
C ALA A 61 -0.23 -6.73 -7.77
N ALA A 62 1.05 -6.40 -7.71
CA ALA A 62 1.92 -6.53 -8.87
C ALA A 62 2.14 -8.01 -9.22
N LYS A 63 2.52 -8.29 -10.47
CA LYS A 63 2.69 -9.66 -10.98
C LYS A 63 3.71 -10.48 -10.19
N ASP A 64 4.78 -9.85 -9.75
CA ASP A 64 5.92 -10.42 -9.02
C ASP A 64 5.93 -10.04 -7.53
N ALA A 65 4.76 -9.65 -7.01
CA ALA A 65 4.62 -9.24 -5.63
C ALA A 65 4.92 -10.39 -4.65
N VAL A 66 5.53 -10.03 -3.52
CA VAL A 66 5.83 -10.94 -2.42
C VAL A 66 4.89 -10.66 -1.26
N MET A 67 4.35 -11.70 -0.62
CA MET A 67 3.56 -11.56 0.60
C MET A 67 4.10 -12.49 1.69
N PHE A 68 3.94 -12.10 2.96
CA PHE A 68 4.39 -12.89 4.12
C PHE A 68 3.23 -13.61 4.81
N VAL A 69 3.28 -14.95 4.81
CA VAL A 69 2.21 -15.82 5.34
C VAL A 69 2.71 -17.18 5.88
N PRO A 70 3.39 -17.22 7.04
CA PRO A 70 4.09 -16.12 7.70
C PRO A 70 5.46 -15.84 7.04
N GLN A 71 5.95 -16.76 6.21
CA GLN A 71 7.20 -16.65 5.45
C GLN A 71 6.93 -16.10 4.04
N PRO A 72 7.93 -15.55 3.33
CA PRO A 72 7.74 -14.91 2.03
C PRO A 72 7.35 -15.94 0.97
N VAL A 73 6.29 -15.62 0.23
CA VAL A 73 5.79 -16.40 -0.92
C VAL A 73 5.54 -15.47 -2.10
N ALA A 74 5.57 -16.03 -3.32
CA ALA A 74 5.04 -15.34 -4.48
C ALA A 74 3.51 -15.17 -4.31
N ALA A 75 3.03 -13.93 -4.30
CA ALA A 75 1.63 -13.63 -3.99
C ALA A 75 0.67 -14.30 -4.99
N SER A 76 1.00 -14.24 -6.29
CA SER A 76 0.19 -14.80 -7.36
C SER A 76 0.00 -16.31 -7.23
N GLU A 77 1.05 -17.03 -6.83
CA GLU A 77 1.00 -18.49 -6.61
C GLU A 77 0.21 -18.83 -5.36
N TRP A 78 0.48 -18.16 -4.24
CA TRP A 78 -0.19 -18.44 -2.98
C TRP A 78 -1.67 -18.08 -3.01
N LEU A 79 -2.05 -16.96 -3.61
CA LEU A 79 -3.44 -16.50 -3.69
C LEU A 79 -4.30 -17.27 -4.69
N LYS A 80 -3.69 -18.09 -5.56
CA LYS A 80 -4.38 -18.83 -6.61
C LYS A 80 -5.41 -19.78 -6.01
N GLY A 81 -6.68 -19.60 -6.38
CA GLY A 81 -7.79 -20.45 -5.93
C GLY A 81 -8.17 -20.30 -4.45
N LYS A 82 -7.58 -19.35 -3.71
CA LYS A 82 -7.98 -19.10 -2.32
C LYS A 82 -9.35 -18.43 -2.25
N ALA A 83 -10.28 -19.10 -1.59
CA ALA A 83 -11.58 -18.55 -1.22
C ALA A 83 -11.43 -17.49 -0.14
N ASP A 84 -12.19 -16.40 -0.25
CA ASP A 84 -12.20 -15.33 0.74
C ASP A 84 -12.66 -15.85 2.12
N PRO A 85 -12.03 -15.39 3.22
CA PRO A 85 -12.55 -15.68 4.56
C PRO A 85 -13.92 -15.03 4.75
N ALA A 86 -14.72 -15.58 5.67
CA ALA A 86 -16.06 -15.04 5.96
C ALA A 86 -16.05 -13.57 6.41
N ALA A 87 -14.97 -13.14 7.06
CA ALA A 87 -14.76 -11.75 7.43
C ALA A 87 -13.29 -11.36 7.19
N SER A 88 -13.10 -10.20 6.57
CA SER A 88 -11.78 -9.67 6.21
C SER A 88 -11.08 -9.04 7.40
N VAL A 89 -9.76 -9.11 7.42
CA VAL A 89 -8.91 -8.26 8.26
C VAL A 89 -9.16 -6.79 7.91
N LYS A 90 -9.12 -5.92 8.92
CA LYS A 90 -9.19 -4.46 8.76
C LYS A 90 -7.83 -3.88 9.09
N TRP A 91 -7.38 -2.89 8.33
CA TRP A 91 -6.13 -2.19 8.60
C TRP A 91 -6.22 -0.69 8.37
N GLN A 92 -5.28 0.05 8.92
CA GLN A 92 -5.23 1.50 8.76
C GLN A 92 -3.77 1.97 8.72
N PRO A 93 -3.38 2.75 7.70
CA PRO A 93 -2.03 3.30 7.64
C PRO A 93 -1.85 4.36 8.72
N HIS A 94 -0.75 4.27 9.47
CA HIS A 94 -0.33 5.28 10.44
C HIS A 94 0.83 6.11 9.93
N LYS A 95 1.61 5.57 9.01
CA LYS A 95 2.73 6.25 8.36
C LYS A 95 2.74 5.98 6.86
N ALA A 96 3.22 6.94 6.08
CA ALA A 96 3.46 6.81 4.66
C ALA A 96 4.80 7.44 4.25
N PHE A 97 5.62 6.69 3.52
CA PHE A 97 6.92 7.11 3.03
C PHE A 97 6.94 7.06 1.51
N MET A 98 7.65 7.97 0.85
CA MET A 98 7.66 8.03 -0.63
C MET A 98 9.03 8.38 -1.18
N SER A 99 9.40 7.78 -2.31
CA SER A 99 10.57 8.17 -3.10
C SER A 99 10.46 9.62 -3.59
N CYS A 100 11.59 10.25 -3.88
CA CYS A 100 11.65 11.61 -4.41
C CYS A 100 10.87 11.72 -5.74
N ASP A 101 10.98 10.72 -6.62
CA ASP A 101 10.29 10.64 -7.90
C ASP A 101 8.78 10.35 -7.77
N GLY A 102 8.29 10.04 -6.57
CA GLY A 102 6.87 9.82 -6.30
C GLY A 102 6.28 8.54 -6.87
N LYS A 103 7.10 7.60 -7.38
CA LYS A 103 6.64 6.37 -8.05
C LYS A 103 6.77 5.11 -7.20
N THR A 104 7.42 5.19 -6.04
CA THR A 104 7.47 4.11 -5.07
C THR A 104 7.12 4.65 -3.70
N GLY A 105 6.28 3.93 -2.96
CA GLY A 105 5.83 4.35 -1.64
C GLY A 105 5.69 3.19 -0.69
N VAL A 106 5.58 3.50 0.59
CA VAL A 106 5.39 2.52 1.65
C VAL A 106 4.33 3.03 2.61
N THR A 107 3.36 2.19 2.93
CA THR A 107 2.41 2.42 4.02
C THR A 107 2.67 1.41 5.13
N THR A 108 2.57 1.85 6.38
CA THR A 108 2.65 0.95 7.55
C THR A 108 1.70 1.42 8.64
N GLY A 109 1.17 0.47 9.41
CA GLY A 109 0.19 0.77 10.44
C GLY A 109 -0.26 -0.47 11.19
N ALA A 110 -1.49 -0.43 11.70
CA ALA A 110 -2.07 -1.52 12.47
C ALA A 110 -3.12 -2.28 11.65
N TRP A 111 -3.25 -3.58 11.93
CA TRP A 111 -4.39 -4.37 11.51
C TRP A 111 -5.11 -5.00 12.71
N GLN A 112 -6.38 -5.32 12.51
CA GLN A 112 -7.22 -6.05 13.45
C GLN A 112 -8.06 -7.10 12.71
N ARG A 113 -8.14 -8.30 13.27
CA ARG A 113 -8.98 -9.39 12.77
C ARG A 113 -10.29 -9.50 13.55
N PRO A 114 -11.30 -10.19 12.98
CA PRO A 114 -12.59 -10.39 13.63
C PRO A 114 -12.50 -11.15 14.98
N ASP A 115 -11.48 -11.98 15.17
CA ASP A 115 -11.23 -12.72 16.41
C ASP A 115 -10.62 -11.87 17.54
N GLY A 116 -10.41 -10.57 17.28
CA GLY A 116 -9.81 -9.63 18.23
C GLY A 116 -8.28 -9.62 18.19
N SER A 117 -7.63 -10.50 17.43
CA SER A 117 -6.19 -10.44 17.24
C SER A 117 -5.81 -9.16 16.49
N VAL A 118 -4.66 -8.61 16.85
CA VAL A 118 -4.13 -7.36 16.33
C VAL A 118 -2.70 -7.56 15.87
N GLY A 119 -2.23 -6.64 15.04
CA GLY A 119 -0.85 -6.65 14.60
C GLY A 119 -0.48 -5.43 13.79
N TYR A 120 0.56 -5.58 12.99
CA TYR A 120 1.04 -4.54 12.09
C TYR A 120 1.15 -5.04 10.66
N PHE A 121 1.12 -4.07 9.74
CA PHE A 121 1.44 -4.30 8.34
C PHE A 121 2.46 -3.29 7.84
N THR A 122 3.14 -3.66 6.76
CA THR A 122 3.98 -2.81 5.93
C THR A 122 3.76 -3.22 4.48
N THR A 123 3.21 -2.32 3.67
CA THR A 123 2.92 -2.54 2.25
C THR A 123 3.79 -1.59 1.41
N VAL A 124 4.53 -2.14 0.46
CA VAL A 124 5.32 -1.37 -0.52
C VAL A 124 4.54 -1.28 -1.82
N TRP A 125 4.40 -0.06 -2.34
CA TRP A 125 3.63 0.31 -3.51
C TRP A 125 4.54 0.79 -4.62
N GLU A 126 4.21 0.41 -5.85
CA GLU A 126 4.82 0.95 -7.07
C GLU A 126 3.73 1.46 -8.01
N PHE A 127 3.98 2.63 -8.59
CA PHE A 127 3.11 3.22 -9.60
C PHE A 127 3.43 2.61 -10.97
N VAL A 128 2.47 1.87 -11.51
CA VAL A 128 2.57 1.23 -12.83
C VAL A 128 1.90 2.13 -13.84
N GLU A 129 2.72 2.82 -14.63
CA GLU A 129 2.24 3.62 -15.77
C GLU A 129 1.55 2.70 -16.80
N THR A 130 0.34 3.07 -17.19
CA THR A 130 -0.47 2.36 -18.20
C THR A 130 -0.39 3.03 -19.57
N ASN A 131 0.07 4.28 -19.61
CA ASN A 131 0.28 5.02 -20.85
C ASN A 131 1.35 6.12 -20.71
N ASN A 132 1.74 6.70 -21.84
CA ASN A 132 2.77 7.74 -21.92
C ASN A 132 2.29 9.14 -21.47
N ARG A 133 1.04 9.30 -21.05
CA ARG A 133 0.51 10.57 -20.51
C ARG A 133 0.76 10.71 -19.01
N GLY A 134 1.20 9.63 -18.36
CA GLY A 134 1.43 9.55 -16.91
C GLY A 134 0.27 8.92 -16.16
N ASP A 135 -0.76 8.40 -16.84
CA ASP A 135 -1.82 7.66 -16.16
C ASP A 135 -1.30 6.28 -15.76
N GLY A 136 -1.76 5.79 -14.61
CA GLY A 136 -1.31 4.52 -14.07
C GLY A 136 -2.12 4.08 -12.87
N GLU A 137 -1.72 2.97 -12.30
CA GLU A 137 -2.32 2.40 -11.10
C GLU A 137 -1.25 2.04 -10.08
N TRP A 138 -1.58 2.18 -8.80
CA TRP A 138 -0.73 1.70 -7.73
C TRP A 138 -0.92 0.20 -7.56
N LYS A 139 0.19 -0.55 -7.58
CA LYS A 139 0.22 -1.97 -7.27
C LYS A 139 1.15 -2.20 -6.09
N TRP A 140 0.76 -3.06 -5.16
CA TRP A 140 1.68 -3.44 -4.10
C TRP A 140 2.65 -4.53 -4.61
N VAL A 141 3.92 -4.40 -4.24
CA VAL A 141 5.00 -5.33 -4.61
C VAL A 141 5.52 -6.12 -3.41
N LEU A 142 5.21 -5.67 -2.20
CA LEU A 142 5.50 -6.35 -0.95
C LEU A 142 4.36 -6.10 0.04
N ASP A 143 3.84 -7.16 0.63
CA ASP A 143 2.95 -7.10 1.79
C ASP A 143 3.55 -7.91 2.95
N HIS A 144 3.93 -7.23 4.03
CA HIS A 144 4.49 -7.85 5.23
C HIS A 144 3.61 -7.52 6.43
N GLY A 145 3.48 -8.45 7.36
CA GLY A 145 2.87 -8.18 8.65
C GLY A 145 3.11 -9.29 9.64
N ASP A 146 2.78 -9.00 10.90
CA ASP A 146 2.64 -10.03 11.92
C ASP A 146 1.70 -9.60 13.05
N ALA A 147 1.28 -10.57 13.85
CA ALA A 147 0.52 -10.37 15.07
C ALA A 147 1.38 -9.69 16.14
N LEU A 148 0.73 -8.88 16.98
CA LEU A 148 1.32 -8.24 18.13
C LEU A 148 0.48 -8.56 19.38
N THR A 149 1.12 -8.53 20.54
CA THR A 149 0.44 -8.64 21.83
C THR A 149 -0.33 -7.36 22.20
N ALA A 150 0.08 -6.22 21.64
CA ALA A 150 -0.58 -4.94 21.78
C ALA A 150 -0.65 -4.21 20.42
N PRO A 151 -1.74 -3.48 20.13
CA PRO A 151 -1.88 -2.79 18.85
C PRO A 151 -0.88 -1.64 18.74
N ARG A 152 -0.39 -1.36 17.52
CA ARG A 152 0.27 -0.09 17.24
C ARG A 152 -0.77 1.02 17.41
N MET A 153 -0.52 1.96 18.31
CA MET A 153 -1.45 3.07 18.52
C MET A 153 -1.38 4.05 17.34
N PRO A 154 -2.52 4.46 16.76
CA PRO A 154 -2.54 5.52 15.77
C PRO A 154 -2.13 6.85 16.40
N LYS A 155 -1.46 7.69 15.62
CA LYS A 155 -1.38 9.14 15.90
C LYS A 155 -2.64 9.81 15.33
N GLU A 156 -2.94 11.03 15.81
CA GLU A 156 -4.08 11.81 15.31
C GLU A 156 -4.02 12.06 13.79
N MET A 157 -2.80 12.22 13.26
CA MET A 157 -2.55 12.35 11.83
C MET A 157 -1.58 11.28 11.34
N ILE A 158 -1.77 10.86 10.08
CA ILE A 158 -0.83 9.96 9.40
C ILE A 158 0.50 10.68 9.22
N GLU A 159 1.57 10.09 9.72
CA GLU A 159 2.93 10.62 9.58
C GLU A 159 3.41 10.42 8.14
N THR A 160 3.87 11.48 7.48
CA THR A 160 4.38 11.37 6.10
C THR A 160 5.81 11.88 5.98
N LYS A 161 6.63 11.22 5.15
CA LYS A 161 7.98 11.69 4.81
C LYS A 161 8.33 11.32 3.36
N VAL A 162 8.90 12.27 2.63
CA VAL A 162 9.35 12.12 1.25
C VAL A 162 10.87 12.12 1.22
N ALA A 163 11.47 11.26 0.40
CA ALA A 163 12.92 11.24 0.21
C ALA A 163 13.41 12.54 -0.45
N SER A 164 14.62 12.95 -0.12
CA SER A 164 15.24 14.10 -0.77
C SER A 164 15.59 13.80 -2.23
N CYS A 165 15.40 14.79 -3.10
CA CYS A 165 15.90 14.73 -4.48
C CYS A 165 17.35 15.24 -4.62
N LYS A 166 17.97 15.69 -3.51
CA LYS A 166 19.33 16.24 -3.51
C LYS A 166 20.35 15.13 -3.67
N GLY A 167 21.28 15.29 -4.62
CA GLY A 167 22.36 14.34 -4.83
C GLY A 167 21.87 13.01 -5.42
N ARG A 168 22.68 11.96 -5.30
CA ARG A 168 22.36 10.63 -5.78
C ARG A 168 22.44 9.63 -4.63
N ALA A 169 21.31 9.02 -4.29
CA ALA A 169 21.28 7.98 -3.28
C ALA A 169 22.08 6.74 -3.76
N PRO A 170 22.91 6.12 -2.90
CA PRO A 170 23.66 4.94 -3.28
C PRO A 170 22.77 3.68 -3.22
N ALA A 171 22.86 2.82 -4.24
CA ALA A 171 22.29 1.48 -4.20
C ALA A 171 23.35 0.48 -3.69
N ILE A 172 23.35 0.25 -2.36
CA ILE A 172 24.32 -0.65 -1.71
C ILE A 172 23.80 -2.09 -1.76
N LEU A 173 24.48 -2.94 -2.52
CA LEU A 173 24.21 -4.38 -2.54
C LEU A 173 24.87 -5.03 -1.31
N VAL A 174 24.09 -5.81 -0.58
CA VAL A 174 24.54 -6.58 0.59
C VAL A 174 24.21 -8.05 0.37
N ALA A 175 25.18 -8.93 0.61
CA ALA A 175 24.95 -10.36 0.55
C ALA A 175 24.18 -10.82 1.80
N PRO A 176 23.20 -11.73 1.67
CA PRO A 176 22.56 -12.32 2.83
C PRO A 176 23.57 -13.14 3.67
N PRO A 177 23.37 -13.22 4.99
CA PRO A 177 24.02 -14.23 5.81
C PRO A 177 23.82 -15.64 5.25
N GLU A 178 24.73 -16.56 5.55
CA GLU A 178 24.67 -17.94 5.08
C GLU A 178 23.31 -18.59 5.45
N GLY A 179 22.68 -19.22 4.45
CA GLY A 179 21.37 -19.87 4.60
C GLY A 179 20.16 -18.92 4.70
N ALA A 180 20.35 -17.60 4.78
CA ALA A 180 19.25 -16.65 4.83
C ALA A 180 18.69 -16.36 3.43
N LYS A 181 17.37 -16.16 3.34
CA LYS A 181 16.71 -15.62 2.15
C LYS A 181 16.60 -14.11 2.29
N MET A 182 16.91 -13.37 1.23
CA MET A 182 16.82 -11.91 1.25
C MET A 182 16.35 -11.39 -0.11
N LYS A 183 15.60 -10.29 -0.10
CA LYS A 183 15.35 -9.45 -1.27
C LYS A 183 15.57 -8.00 -0.88
N ILE A 184 16.19 -7.24 -1.77
CA ILE A 184 16.30 -5.79 -1.68
C ILE A 184 15.64 -5.23 -2.94
N GLY A 185 14.76 -4.25 -2.76
CA GLY A 185 14.14 -3.47 -3.83
C GLY A 185 14.47 -1.99 -3.67
N TYR A 186 14.53 -1.29 -4.80
CA TYR A 186 14.80 0.14 -4.86
C TYR A 186 13.73 0.83 -5.69
N ALA A 187 13.34 2.03 -5.26
CA ALA A 187 12.70 2.99 -6.14
C ALA A 187 13.62 3.28 -7.34
N ARG A 188 13.05 3.70 -8.48
CA ARG A 188 13.82 3.93 -9.71
C ARG A 188 14.89 5.01 -9.52
N ASP A 189 14.60 6.03 -8.71
CA ASP A 189 15.53 7.10 -8.34
C ASP A 189 16.49 6.74 -7.20
N GLN A 190 16.42 5.50 -6.67
CA GLN A 190 17.21 4.96 -5.57
C GLN A 190 16.98 5.64 -4.21
N SER A 191 16.10 6.64 -4.14
CA SER A 191 15.89 7.47 -2.94
C SER A 191 15.09 6.76 -1.85
N LEU A 192 14.41 5.67 -2.19
CA LEU A 192 13.75 4.76 -1.27
C LEU A 192 14.22 3.33 -1.57
N SER A 193 14.53 2.57 -0.53
CA SER A 193 14.79 1.14 -0.63
C SER A 193 14.02 0.37 0.42
N TYR A 194 13.68 -0.87 0.11
CA TYR A 194 13.08 -1.81 1.04
C TYR A 194 13.86 -3.11 0.98
N SER A 195 14.00 -3.77 2.11
CA SER A 195 14.61 -5.09 2.17
C SER A 195 13.91 -5.96 3.18
N TRP A 196 13.88 -7.25 2.91
CA TRP A 196 13.53 -8.23 3.92
C TRP A 196 14.57 -9.34 3.93
N ILE A 197 14.79 -9.89 5.11
CA ILE A 197 15.65 -11.04 5.36
C ILE A 197 14.89 -12.06 6.20
N VAL A 198 15.05 -13.33 5.87
CA VAL A 198 14.55 -14.48 6.62
C VAL A 198 15.72 -15.40 6.93
N HIS A 199 16.00 -15.59 8.21
CA HIS A 199 17.05 -16.47 8.69
C HIS A 199 16.62 -17.95 8.63
N PRO A 200 17.58 -18.91 8.66
CA PRO A 200 17.26 -20.35 8.64
C PRO A 200 16.30 -20.80 9.74
N ASN A 201 16.30 -20.13 10.89
CA ASN A 201 15.38 -20.40 12.00
C ASN A 201 13.98 -19.80 11.80
N GLY A 202 13.70 -19.14 10.67
CA GLY A 202 12.42 -18.51 10.37
C GLY A 202 12.24 -17.10 10.93
N ALA A 203 13.19 -16.60 11.74
CA ALA A 203 13.18 -15.19 12.16
C ALA A 203 13.30 -14.28 10.95
N ARG A 204 12.54 -13.20 10.92
CA ARG A 204 12.47 -12.31 9.75
C ARG A 204 12.52 -10.85 10.15
N THR A 205 13.11 -10.04 9.28
CA THR A 205 13.22 -8.60 9.46
C THR A 205 12.90 -7.91 8.14
N ILE A 206 12.14 -6.82 8.22
CA ILE A 206 11.93 -5.88 7.11
C ILE A 206 12.50 -4.52 7.50
N GLU A 207 13.24 -3.91 6.58
CA GLU A 207 13.76 -2.55 6.70
C GLU A 207 13.31 -1.71 5.51
N ILE A 208 12.88 -0.48 5.79
CA ILE A 208 12.61 0.55 4.78
C ILE A 208 13.57 1.70 5.05
N LYS A 209 14.29 2.11 4.01
CA LYS A 209 15.26 3.21 4.09
C LYS A 209 14.95 4.31 3.10
N LEU A 210 15.22 5.55 3.52
CA LEU A 210 14.91 6.77 2.80
C LEU A 210 16.14 7.68 2.73
N TRP A 211 16.41 8.21 1.55
CA TRP A 211 17.50 9.15 1.32
C TRP A 211 17.13 10.55 1.82
N ASN A 212 17.97 11.16 2.65
CA ASN A 212 17.74 12.51 3.19
C ASN A 212 18.47 13.62 2.42
N GLY A 213 19.29 13.27 1.42
CA GLY A 213 20.13 14.21 0.66
C GLY A 213 21.62 14.07 0.94
N GLU A 214 21.98 13.33 1.98
CA GLU A 214 23.36 13.15 2.46
C GLU A 214 23.64 11.70 2.89
N ALA A 215 22.66 11.06 3.53
CA ALA A 215 22.72 9.67 3.97
C ALA A 215 21.37 8.96 3.79
N THR A 216 21.42 7.63 3.80
CA THR A 216 20.25 6.76 3.80
C THR A 216 19.84 6.48 5.25
N GLU A 217 18.62 6.84 5.63
CA GLU A 217 18.07 6.67 6.98
C GLU A 217 17.07 5.53 7.01
N THR A 218 17.10 4.69 8.05
CA THR A 218 16.06 3.69 8.27
C THR A 218 14.81 4.35 8.87
N VAL A 219 13.68 4.24 8.18
CA VAL A 219 12.39 4.85 8.58
C VAL A 219 11.39 3.83 9.10
N VAL A 220 11.57 2.55 8.76
CA VAL A 220 10.82 1.42 9.32
C VAL A 220 11.79 0.26 9.54
N THR A 221 11.72 -0.35 10.72
CA THR A 221 12.34 -1.65 11.01
C THR A 221 11.32 -2.46 11.80
N ASP A 222 10.91 -3.60 11.25
CA ASP A 222 10.06 -4.54 11.94
C ASP A 222 10.74 -5.91 11.99
N GLN A 223 10.75 -6.51 13.18
CA GLN A 223 11.41 -7.77 13.46
C GLN A 223 10.40 -8.77 14.00
N VAL A 224 10.52 -10.01 13.54
CA VAL A 224 9.72 -11.15 13.99
C VAL A 224 10.68 -12.25 14.41
N ALA A 225 10.50 -12.74 15.64
CA ALA A 225 11.28 -13.85 16.18
C ALA A 225 10.96 -15.16 15.44
N ALA A 226 11.86 -16.14 15.56
CA ALA A 226 11.55 -17.50 15.13
C ALA A 226 10.34 -18.04 15.92
N GLU A 227 9.42 -18.70 15.22
CA GLU A 227 8.40 -19.52 15.90
C GLU A 227 9.12 -20.75 16.49
N LEU A 228 8.92 -20.99 17.80
CA LEU A 228 9.51 -22.11 18.54
C LEU A 228 8.80 -23.43 18.23
#